data_AF-A0A8J2VWA5-F1
#
_entry.id   AF-A0A8J2VWA5-F1
#
_cell.length_a   1.000
_cell.length_b   1.000
_cell.length_c   1.000
_cell.angle_alpha   90.00
_cell.angle_beta   90.00
_cell.angle_gamma   90.00
#
_symmetry.space_group_name_H-M   'P 1'
#
loop_
_entity.id
_entity.type
_entity.pdbx_description
1 polymer ?
#
loop_
_entity_poly.entity_id
_entity_poly.type
_entity_poly.pdbx_seq_one_letter_code
_entity_poly.pdbx_strand_id
1 'polypeptide(L)'
;MDTIEKAIIKGETVLLENIGETVDPVLDPLLGRNLIKKGRAIKIGDKEIEYSPNFRLILHTKLANPHYKPEMQAQTTLVNFTVTRDGLEDQLLAEVVKAERPDLEELKAELTKQQNEFKIQLKKLEDDLLSRLSSAGENILGDTALIENLEITKKTAADIEKKVTEAKVTSHQIDQAREFYRPAAARASLLYFILNDLNSINPIYQFSLKAFSVVFQKAISRAEPAEEVSQRIKNLIDCITYSVFQYTSRGLFECDKLIFASQMTFQVLLMSEEVSPAELDFFLRFPIKPHVTSPVDFLSNHSWGGICSLASKDEFRNLDRDIETSPKRWKKIVEMECPEREKFPQEWKNKTALQRLCMLRALRPDRMTYAVATYIEEKMGSKYVEKQDSRI
;
A
#
# COMPACT_ATOMS: atom_id res chain seq x y z
N MET A 1 11.90 -5.74 -35.83
CA MET A 1 11.43 -4.68 -36.75
C MET A 1 10.33 -5.18 -37.67
N ASP A 2 10.55 -6.23 -38.46
CA ASP A 2 9.53 -6.74 -39.41
C ASP A 2 8.14 -7.01 -38.82
N THR A 3 8.06 -7.46 -37.57
CA THR A 3 6.78 -7.64 -36.86
C THR A 3 6.05 -6.32 -36.64
N ILE A 4 6.79 -5.26 -36.28
CA ILE A 4 6.24 -3.91 -36.07
C ILE A 4 5.76 -3.35 -37.41
N GLU A 5 6.55 -3.52 -38.47
CA GLU A 5 6.19 -3.08 -39.83
C GLU A 5 4.86 -3.69 -40.27
N LYS A 6 4.70 -5.02 -40.11
CA LYS A 6 3.46 -5.73 -40.44
C LYS A 6 2.28 -5.27 -39.57
N ALA A 7 2.51 -5.05 -38.28
CA ALA A 7 1.48 -4.60 -37.36
C ALA A 7 0.97 -3.18 -37.71
N ILE A 8 1.86 -2.28 -38.15
CA ILE A 8 1.49 -0.93 -38.60
C ILE A 8 0.54 -0.97 -39.79
N ILE A 9 0.86 -1.80 -40.79
CA ILE A 9 0.01 -1.94 -41.99
C ILE A 9 -1.35 -2.52 -41.63
N LYS A 10 -1.38 -3.54 -40.76
CA LYS A 10 -2.61 -4.22 -40.34
C LYS A 10 -3.42 -3.45 -39.29
N GLY A 11 -2.85 -2.45 -38.65
CA GLY A 11 -3.46 -1.75 -37.52
C GLY A 11 -3.53 -2.59 -36.24
N GLU A 12 -2.58 -3.51 -36.04
CA GLU A 12 -2.49 -4.35 -34.83
C GLU A 12 -1.83 -3.57 -33.67
N THR A 13 -2.09 -3.99 -32.43
CA THR A 13 -1.43 -3.41 -31.25
C THR A 13 -0.12 -4.13 -30.97
N VAL A 14 0.97 -3.36 -30.79
CA VAL A 14 2.29 -3.89 -30.43
C VAL A 14 2.64 -3.49 -28.99
N LEU A 15 3.04 -4.47 -28.18
CA LEU A 15 3.60 -4.26 -26.84
C LEU A 15 5.11 -4.50 -26.88
N LEU A 16 5.90 -3.47 -26.57
CA LEU A 16 7.34 -3.60 -26.36
C LEU A 16 7.62 -3.74 -24.86
N GLU A 17 8.06 -4.92 -24.46
CA GLU A 17 8.30 -5.23 -23.05
C GLU A 17 9.73 -4.91 -22.61
N ASN A 18 9.86 -4.46 -21.36
CA ASN A 18 11.12 -4.24 -20.66
C ASN A 18 12.03 -3.22 -21.34
N ILE A 19 11.45 -2.12 -21.84
CA ILE A 19 12.25 -1.01 -22.33
C ILE A 19 13.10 -0.42 -21.18
N GLY A 20 14.36 -0.10 -21.48
CA GLY A 20 15.19 0.70 -20.60
C GLY A 20 14.85 2.18 -20.69
N GLU A 21 15.69 3.05 -20.14
CA GLU A 21 15.51 4.51 -20.21
C GLU A 21 15.75 5.08 -21.62
N THR A 22 16.42 4.31 -22.47
CA THR A 22 16.67 4.61 -23.87
C THR A 22 15.97 3.61 -24.77
N VAL A 23 15.31 4.11 -25.81
CA VAL A 23 14.71 3.31 -26.88
C VAL A 23 15.53 3.50 -28.16
N ASP A 24 15.52 2.49 -29.03
CA ASP A 24 16.20 2.56 -30.32
C ASP A 24 15.66 3.75 -31.15
N PRO A 25 16.52 4.68 -31.63
CA PRO A 25 16.11 5.83 -32.44
C PRO A 25 15.31 5.48 -33.70
N VAL A 26 15.41 4.24 -34.19
CA VAL A 26 14.59 3.76 -35.32
C VAL A 26 13.08 3.84 -35.01
N LEU A 27 12.70 3.86 -33.72
CA LEU A 27 11.32 4.00 -33.26
C LEU A 27 10.88 5.46 -33.09
N ASP A 28 11.77 6.45 -33.14
CA ASP A 28 11.43 7.87 -32.97
C ASP A 28 10.31 8.35 -33.91
N PRO A 29 10.27 7.95 -35.21
CA PRO A 29 9.17 8.31 -36.08
C PRO A 29 7.81 7.80 -35.60
N LEU A 30 7.79 6.62 -34.94
CA LEU A 30 6.57 6.03 -34.36
C LEU A 30 6.16 6.74 -33.08
N LEU A 31 7.13 7.03 -32.20
CA LEU A 31 6.88 7.73 -30.93
C LEU A 31 6.33 9.13 -31.19
N GLY A 32 6.97 9.89 -32.08
CA GLY A 32 6.54 11.23 -32.46
C GLY A 32 5.34 11.28 -33.42
N ARG A 33 4.87 10.12 -33.92
CA ARG A 33 3.84 10.03 -34.99
C ARG A 33 4.17 10.92 -36.19
N ASN A 34 5.43 10.85 -36.66
CA ASN A 34 5.94 11.64 -37.77
C ASN A 34 5.44 11.09 -39.12
N LEU A 35 4.15 11.29 -39.41
CA LEU A 35 3.50 10.78 -40.60
C LEU A 35 3.83 11.61 -41.86
N ILE A 36 4.10 10.91 -42.95
CA ILE A 36 4.35 11.46 -44.29
C ILE A 36 3.14 11.22 -45.22
N LYS A 37 3.15 11.81 -46.42
CA LYS A 37 2.09 11.67 -47.44
C LYS A 37 0.67 11.98 -46.91
N LYS A 38 0.50 13.14 -46.28
CA LYS A 38 -0.77 13.59 -45.67
C LYS A 38 -1.34 12.59 -44.65
N GLY A 39 -0.48 11.98 -43.84
CA GLY A 39 -0.91 11.09 -42.75
C GLY A 39 -1.08 9.61 -43.12
N ARG A 40 -0.73 9.21 -44.35
CA ARG A 40 -0.98 7.84 -44.86
C ARG A 40 0.20 6.89 -44.75
N ALA A 41 1.41 7.41 -44.52
CA ALA A 41 2.59 6.57 -44.41
C ALA A 41 3.51 7.07 -43.30
N ILE A 42 4.37 6.19 -42.81
CA ILE A 42 5.41 6.49 -41.84
C ILE A 42 6.73 5.92 -42.36
N LYS A 43 7.83 6.63 -42.12
CA LYS A 43 9.18 6.15 -42.47
C LYS A 43 9.83 5.55 -41.23
N ILE A 44 10.23 4.30 -41.30
CA ILE A 44 10.96 3.59 -40.23
C ILE A 44 12.26 3.07 -40.82
N GLY A 45 13.39 3.56 -40.29
CA GLY A 45 14.70 3.36 -40.91
C GLY A 45 14.67 3.85 -42.36
N ASP A 46 14.97 2.95 -43.30
CA ASP A 46 14.99 3.27 -44.73
C ASP A 46 13.69 2.92 -45.48
N LYS A 47 12.70 2.33 -44.80
CA LYS A 47 11.46 1.87 -45.44
C LYS A 47 10.30 2.85 -45.20
N GLU A 48 9.53 3.10 -46.26
CA GLU A 48 8.23 3.76 -46.17
C GLU A 48 7.12 2.71 -46.03
N ILE A 49 6.30 2.84 -45.01
CA ILE A 49 5.26 1.87 -44.64
C ILE A 49 3.92 2.59 -44.59
N GLU A 50 2.86 1.96 -45.12
CA GLU A 50 1.50 2.48 -45.02
C GLU A 50 1.02 2.44 -43.56
N TYR A 51 0.54 3.57 -43.05
CA TYR A 51 0.16 3.74 -41.66
C TYR A 51 -1.34 3.52 -41.46
N SER A 52 -1.71 2.52 -40.68
CA SER A 52 -3.10 2.31 -40.27
C SER A 52 -3.48 3.20 -39.09
N PRO A 53 -4.59 3.97 -39.14
CA PRO A 53 -5.08 4.75 -38.01
C PRO A 53 -5.42 3.93 -36.76
N ASN A 54 -5.66 2.61 -36.91
CA ASN A 54 -6.01 1.71 -35.81
C ASN A 54 -4.78 1.18 -35.05
N PHE A 55 -3.57 1.36 -35.59
CA PHE A 55 -2.33 0.91 -34.97
C PHE A 55 -2.13 1.53 -33.58
N ARG A 56 -1.69 0.72 -32.61
CA ARG A 56 -1.29 1.19 -31.27
C ARG A 56 0.05 0.60 -30.87
N LEU A 57 0.90 1.45 -30.29
CA LEU A 57 2.18 1.04 -29.70
C LEU A 57 2.10 1.26 -28.18
N ILE A 58 2.40 0.21 -27.42
CA ILE A 58 2.48 0.23 -25.96
C ILE A 58 3.93 -0.06 -25.57
N LEU A 59 4.50 0.81 -24.75
CA LEU A 59 5.84 0.64 -24.19
C LEU A 59 5.69 0.23 -22.73
N HIS A 60 6.37 -0.84 -22.33
CA HIS A 60 6.33 -1.36 -20.96
C HIS A 60 7.73 -1.45 -20.39
N THR A 61 7.90 -1.04 -19.13
CA THR A 61 9.16 -1.18 -18.38
C THR A 61 8.90 -1.79 -17.01
N LYS A 62 9.91 -2.49 -16.49
CA LYS A 62 9.94 -3.00 -15.10
C LYS A 62 10.73 -2.09 -14.17
N LEU A 63 11.35 -1.03 -14.69
CA LEU A 63 12.07 -0.06 -13.87
C LEU A 63 11.06 0.68 -12.98
N ALA A 64 11.33 0.74 -11.68
CA ALA A 64 10.42 1.39 -10.73
C ALA A 64 10.32 2.91 -10.94
N ASN A 65 11.46 3.56 -11.20
CA ASN A 65 11.56 5.01 -11.41
C ASN A 65 12.48 5.32 -12.61
N PRO A 66 12.07 5.00 -13.85
CA PRO A 66 12.87 5.27 -15.05
C PRO A 66 12.96 6.78 -15.33
N HIS A 67 14.14 7.26 -15.69
CA HIS A 67 14.31 8.65 -16.12
C HIS A 67 14.31 8.78 -17.64
N TYR A 68 13.12 8.95 -18.22
CA TYR A 68 12.99 9.17 -19.67
C TYR A 68 13.32 10.61 -20.07
N LYS A 69 13.93 10.78 -21.25
CA LYS A 69 14.18 12.10 -21.83
C LYS A 69 12.87 12.88 -22.03
N PRO A 70 12.87 14.22 -21.88
CA PRO A 70 11.68 15.05 -22.07
C PRO A 70 10.98 14.85 -23.42
N GLU A 71 11.76 14.59 -24.48
CA GLU A 71 11.24 14.30 -25.83
C GLU A 71 10.29 13.09 -25.83
N MET A 72 10.70 11.99 -25.20
CA MET A 72 9.87 10.78 -25.09
C MET A 72 8.63 11.03 -24.22
N GLN A 73 8.76 11.78 -23.12
CA GLN A 73 7.63 12.15 -22.26
C GLN A 73 6.64 13.10 -22.94
N ALA A 74 7.10 13.94 -23.88
CA ALA A 74 6.24 14.81 -24.67
C ALA A 74 5.52 14.04 -25.79
N GLN A 75 6.18 13.04 -26.37
CA GLN A 75 5.65 12.26 -27.49
C GLN A 75 4.75 11.10 -27.05
N THR A 76 4.93 10.59 -25.83
CA THR A 76 4.20 9.44 -25.29
C THR A 76 3.51 9.78 -23.96
N THR A 77 2.40 9.12 -23.69
CA THR A 77 1.72 9.23 -22.39
C THR A 77 2.28 8.19 -21.43
N LEU A 78 2.90 8.62 -20.34
CA LEU A 78 3.38 7.74 -19.28
C LEU A 78 2.22 7.32 -18.37
N VAL A 79 2.03 6.01 -18.20
CA VAL A 79 1.05 5.43 -17.26
C VAL A 79 1.80 4.74 -16.14
N ASN A 80 1.56 5.16 -14.90
CA ASN A 80 2.19 4.55 -13.72
C ASN A 80 1.40 3.33 -13.26
N PHE A 81 2.01 2.15 -13.37
CA PHE A 81 1.46 0.87 -12.88
C PHE A 81 2.01 0.47 -11.50
N THR A 82 2.76 1.35 -10.84
CA THR A 82 3.26 1.09 -9.49
C THR A 82 2.09 0.93 -8.53
N VAL A 83 2.09 -0.20 -7.82
CA VAL A 83 1.09 -0.48 -6.78
C VAL A 83 1.27 0.54 -5.65
N THR A 84 0.23 1.31 -5.35
CA THR A 84 0.21 2.23 -4.21
C THR A 84 -0.42 1.58 -2.99
N ARG A 85 -0.15 2.11 -1.79
CA ARG A 85 -0.74 1.61 -0.54
C ARG A 85 -2.25 1.65 -0.58
N ASP A 86 -2.81 2.80 -0.96
CA ASP A 86 -4.25 3.01 -1.03
C ASP A 86 -4.90 2.14 -2.12
N GLY A 87 -4.27 2.04 -3.29
CA GLY A 87 -4.79 1.23 -4.40
C GLY A 87 -4.80 -0.26 -4.08
N LEU A 88 -3.75 -0.75 -3.39
CA LEU A 88 -3.72 -2.13 -2.91
C LEU A 88 -4.70 -2.37 -1.77
N GLU A 89 -4.83 -1.42 -0.84
CA GLU A 89 -5.80 -1.50 0.24
C GLU A 89 -7.23 -1.65 -0.30
N ASP A 90 -7.63 -0.84 -1.28
CA ASP A 90 -8.96 -0.95 -1.89
C ASP A 90 -9.16 -2.28 -2.62
N GLN A 91 -8.12 -2.80 -3.28
CA GLN A 91 -8.15 -4.12 -3.91
C GLN A 91 -8.33 -5.23 -2.86
N LEU A 92 -7.55 -5.20 -1.77
CA LEU A 92 -7.63 -6.20 -0.70
C LEU A 92 -8.95 -6.08 0.08
N LEU A 93 -9.51 -4.88 0.20
CA LEU A 93 -10.83 -4.66 0.78
C LEU A 93 -11.91 -5.37 -0.04
N ALA A 94 -11.87 -5.26 -1.37
CA ALA A 94 -12.78 -5.99 -2.23
C ALA A 94 -12.64 -7.51 -2.05
N GLU A 95 -11.41 -8.03 -1.90
CA GLU A 95 -11.19 -9.45 -1.64
C GLU A 95 -11.73 -9.91 -0.28
N VAL A 96 -11.56 -9.12 0.79
CA VAL A 96 -12.12 -9.45 2.12
C VAL A 96 -13.64 -9.42 2.09
N VAL A 97 -14.24 -8.36 1.54
CA VAL A 97 -15.69 -8.22 1.43
C VAL A 97 -16.27 -9.37 0.60
N LYS A 98 -15.64 -9.72 -0.52
CA LYS A 98 -16.08 -10.85 -1.36
C LYS A 98 -16.08 -12.17 -0.60
N ALA A 99 -15.14 -12.37 0.33
CA ALA A 99 -15.06 -13.59 1.14
C ALA A 99 -16.06 -13.58 2.31
N GLU A 100 -16.22 -12.45 3.01
CA GLU A 100 -17.03 -12.36 4.22
C GLU A 100 -18.52 -12.05 3.94
N ARG A 101 -18.79 -11.21 2.93
CA ARG A 101 -20.10 -10.71 2.54
C ARG A 101 -20.26 -10.70 1.01
N PRO A 102 -20.26 -11.89 0.37
CA PRO A 102 -20.41 -12.00 -1.08
C PRO A 102 -21.72 -11.35 -1.57
N ASP A 103 -22.76 -11.36 -0.74
CA ASP A 103 -24.05 -10.70 -1.00
C ASP A 103 -23.90 -9.19 -1.24
N LEU A 104 -23.07 -8.51 -0.44
CA LEU A 104 -22.81 -7.08 -0.61
C LEU A 104 -22.01 -6.80 -1.88
N GLU A 105 -21.06 -7.66 -2.22
CA GLU A 105 -20.22 -7.50 -3.41
C GLU A 105 -21.03 -7.74 -4.70
N GLU A 106 -21.90 -8.76 -4.73
CA GLU A 106 -22.84 -9.01 -5.83
C GLU A 106 -23.83 -7.85 -6.00
N LEU A 107 -24.40 -7.36 -4.90
CA LEU A 107 -25.32 -6.22 -4.92
C LEU A 107 -24.63 -4.95 -5.45
N LYS A 108 -23.38 -4.71 -5.05
CA LYS A 108 -22.58 -3.58 -5.55
C LYS A 108 -22.31 -3.71 -7.05
N ALA A 109 -21.94 -4.89 -7.52
CA ALA A 109 -21.69 -5.15 -8.94
C ALA A 109 -22.95 -4.91 -9.78
N GLU A 110 -24.10 -5.41 -9.33
CA GLU A 110 -25.39 -5.24 -9.99
C GLU A 110 -25.83 -3.75 -10.00
N LEU A 111 -25.72 -3.05 -8.87
CA LEU A 111 -26.03 -1.61 -8.81
C LEU A 111 -25.13 -0.79 -9.74
N THR A 112 -23.84 -1.13 -9.82
CA THR A 112 -22.89 -0.45 -10.71
C THR A 112 -23.30 -0.64 -12.18
N LYS A 113 -23.70 -1.86 -12.55
CA LYS A 113 -24.20 -2.18 -13.88
C LYS A 113 -25.47 -1.40 -14.20
N GLN A 114 -26.44 -1.38 -13.29
CA GLN A 114 -27.70 -0.64 -13.45
C GLN A 114 -27.46 0.87 -13.57
N GLN A 115 -26.58 1.45 -12.75
CA GLN A 115 -26.22 2.87 -12.85
C GLN A 115 -25.59 3.22 -14.21
N ASN A 116 -24.73 2.36 -14.75
CA ASN A 116 -24.16 2.54 -16.08
C ASN A 116 -25.22 2.44 -17.17
N GLU A 117 -26.15 1.49 -17.06
CA GLU A 117 -27.25 1.35 -18.00
C GLU A 117 -28.18 2.57 -17.97
N PHE A 118 -28.53 3.10 -16.80
CA PHE A 118 -29.32 4.33 -16.67
C PHE A 118 -28.62 5.54 -17.28
N LYS A 119 -27.30 5.69 -17.09
CA LYS A 119 -26.53 6.76 -17.75
C LYS A 119 -26.57 6.64 -19.27
N ILE A 120 -26.47 5.42 -19.81
CA ILE A 120 -26.58 5.18 -21.25
C ILE A 120 -27.99 5.53 -21.75
N GLN A 121 -29.03 5.13 -21.02
CA GLN A 121 -30.41 5.44 -21.36
C GLN A 121 -30.69 6.94 -21.34
N LEU A 122 -30.25 7.66 -20.30
CA LEU A 122 -30.38 9.12 -20.22
C LEU A 122 -29.70 9.80 -21.41
N LYS A 123 -28.46 9.41 -21.73
CA LYS A 123 -27.75 9.96 -22.89
C LYS A 123 -28.49 9.68 -24.20
N LYS A 124 -29.05 8.48 -24.39
CA LYS A 124 -29.85 8.16 -25.58
C LYS A 124 -31.12 9.00 -25.67
N LEU A 125 -31.79 9.24 -24.54
CA LEU A 125 -32.98 10.11 -24.49
C LEU A 125 -32.60 11.57 -24.83
N GLU A 126 -31.47 12.06 -24.33
CA GLU A 126 -30.94 13.39 -24.68
C GLU A 126 -30.59 13.49 -26.17
N ASP A 127 -29.87 12.51 -26.72
CA ASP A 127 -29.47 12.47 -28.12
C ASP A 127 -30.70 12.37 -29.05
N ASP A 128 -31.71 11.57 -28.71
CA ASP A 128 -32.98 11.47 -29.46
C ASP A 128 -33.75 12.80 -29.41
N LEU A 129 -33.82 13.44 -28.23
CA LEU A 129 -34.48 14.72 -28.06
C LEU A 129 -33.81 15.84 -28.89
N LEU A 130 -32.47 15.89 -28.89
CA LEU A 130 -31.69 16.81 -29.72
C LEU A 130 -31.89 16.54 -31.21
N SER A 131 -31.83 15.27 -31.63
CA SER A 131 -32.07 14.87 -33.02
C SER A 131 -33.45 15.34 -33.48
N ARG A 132 -34.49 15.09 -32.67
CA ARG A 132 -35.87 15.47 -33.00
C ARG A 132 -36.07 16.97 -33.07
N LEU A 133 -35.51 17.73 -32.13
CA LEU A 133 -35.52 19.20 -32.17
C LEU A 133 -34.78 19.75 -33.39
N SER A 134 -33.67 19.13 -33.80
CA SER A 134 -32.92 19.54 -34.99
C SER A 134 -33.65 19.22 -36.31
N SER A 135 -34.46 18.15 -36.32
CA SER A 135 -35.29 17.77 -37.47
C SER A 135 -36.62 18.51 -37.54
N ALA A 136 -37.06 19.15 -36.44
CA ALA A 136 -38.24 19.98 -36.41
C ALA A 136 -37.95 21.28 -37.18
N GLY A 137 -38.66 21.50 -38.29
CA GLY A 137 -38.53 22.71 -39.11
C GLY A 137 -39.06 23.98 -38.43
N GLU A 138 -39.37 25.03 -39.20
CA GLU A 138 -39.78 26.34 -38.66
C GLU A 138 -41.05 26.35 -37.80
N ASN A 139 -41.88 25.30 -37.82
CA ASN A 139 -43.16 25.25 -37.10
C ASN A 139 -43.22 24.14 -36.03
N ILE A 140 -42.37 24.25 -35.01
CA ILE A 140 -42.27 23.34 -33.86
C ILE A 140 -43.59 23.23 -33.08
N LEU A 141 -44.38 24.32 -33.03
CA LEU A 141 -45.65 24.39 -32.30
C LEU A 141 -46.81 23.65 -32.98
N GLY A 142 -46.68 23.33 -34.28
CA GLY A 142 -47.73 22.64 -35.05
C GLY A 142 -47.66 21.12 -35.00
N ASP A 143 -46.53 20.56 -34.54
CA ASP A 143 -46.31 19.12 -34.51
C ASP A 143 -46.70 18.54 -33.13
N THR A 144 -47.99 18.21 -32.99
CA THR A 144 -48.55 17.65 -31.76
C THR A 144 -47.89 16.32 -31.37
N ALA A 145 -47.44 15.53 -32.36
CA ALA A 145 -46.75 14.26 -32.12
C ALA A 145 -45.34 14.48 -31.55
N LEU A 146 -44.65 15.54 -32.00
CA LEU A 146 -43.36 15.94 -31.41
C LEU A 146 -43.53 16.37 -29.95
N ILE A 147 -44.56 17.17 -29.64
CA ILE A 147 -44.85 17.66 -28.28
C ILE A 147 -45.17 16.50 -27.32
N GLU A 148 -46.04 15.57 -27.71
CA GLU A 148 -46.35 14.39 -26.87
C GLU A 148 -45.12 13.52 -26.59
N ASN A 149 -44.28 13.29 -27.61
CA ASN A 149 -43.05 12.52 -27.43
C ASN A 149 -42.03 13.24 -26.54
N LEU A 150 -41.91 14.56 -26.64
CA LEU A 150 -41.06 15.37 -25.76
C LEU A 150 -41.52 15.24 -24.30
N GLU A 151 -42.83 15.28 -24.06
CA GLU A 151 -43.41 15.12 -22.72
C GLU A 151 -43.14 13.73 -22.13
N ILE A 152 -43.31 12.67 -22.94
CA ILE A 152 -43.00 11.28 -22.54
C ILE A 152 -41.50 11.11 -22.25
N THR A 153 -40.63 11.65 -23.11
CA THR A 153 -39.17 11.58 -22.97
C THR A 153 -38.73 12.28 -21.69
N LYS A 154 -39.26 13.50 -21.44
CA LYS A 154 -39.00 14.26 -20.22
C LYS A 154 -39.44 13.53 -18.97
N LYS A 155 -40.63 12.92 -18.98
CA LYS A 155 -41.14 12.15 -17.85
C LYS A 155 -40.28 10.90 -17.58
N THR A 156 -39.92 10.17 -18.62
CA THR A 156 -39.07 8.98 -18.52
C THR A 156 -37.67 9.33 -18.02
N ALA A 157 -37.09 10.43 -18.49
CA ALA A 157 -35.81 10.94 -18.02
C ALA A 157 -35.86 11.31 -16.53
N ALA A 158 -36.90 12.00 -16.08
CA ALA A 158 -37.10 12.34 -14.66
C ALA A 158 -37.22 11.09 -13.77
N ASP A 159 -37.94 10.06 -14.24
CA ASP A 159 -38.08 8.78 -13.50
C ASP A 159 -36.73 8.03 -13.41
N ILE A 160 -35.94 8.00 -14.48
CA ILE A 160 -34.60 7.39 -14.48
C ILE A 160 -33.67 8.19 -13.57
N GLU A 161 -33.72 9.51 -13.61
CA GLU A 161 -32.89 10.36 -12.76
C GLU A 161 -33.19 10.13 -11.26
N LYS A 162 -34.47 9.94 -10.91
CA LYS A 162 -34.86 9.52 -9.56
C LYS A 162 -34.30 8.15 -9.17
N LYS A 163 -34.36 7.15 -10.07
CA LYS A 163 -33.75 5.83 -9.80
C LYS A 163 -32.23 5.90 -9.68
N VAL A 164 -31.58 6.77 -10.43
CA VAL A 164 -30.13 7.01 -10.33
C VAL A 164 -29.77 7.62 -8.98
N THR A 165 -30.56 8.57 -8.46
CA THR A 165 -30.31 9.13 -7.13
C THR A 165 -30.54 8.11 -6.02
N GLU A 166 -31.60 7.30 -6.10
CA GLU A 166 -31.85 6.20 -5.16
C GLU A 166 -30.70 5.17 -5.19
N ALA A 167 -30.27 4.72 -6.37
CA ALA A 167 -29.17 3.78 -6.52
C ALA A 167 -27.83 4.33 -5.97
N LYS A 168 -27.61 5.65 -6.05
CA LYS A 168 -26.44 6.30 -5.43
C LYS A 168 -26.49 6.23 -3.91
N VAL A 169 -27.65 6.45 -3.31
CA VAL A 169 -27.83 6.35 -1.86
C VAL A 169 -27.59 4.91 -1.39
N THR A 170 -28.16 3.92 -2.09
CA THR A 170 -27.91 2.51 -1.77
C THR A 170 -26.45 2.12 -1.95
N SER A 171 -25.79 2.59 -3.01
CA SER A 171 -24.35 2.38 -3.21
C SER A 171 -23.53 2.92 -2.04
N HIS A 172 -23.87 4.11 -1.55
CA HIS A 172 -23.17 4.71 -0.41
C HIS A 172 -23.35 3.88 0.88
N GLN A 173 -24.54 3.35 1.13
CA GLN A 173 -24.79 2.46 2.27
C GLN A 173 -24.00 1.16 2.18
N ILE A 174 -23.87 0.59 0.98
CA ILE A 174 -23.03 -0.59 0.75
C ILE A 174 -21.57 -0.26 0.98
N ASP A 175 -21.10 0.90 0.50
CA ASP A 175 -19.73 1.33 0.73
C ASP A 175 -19.44 1.50 2.23
N GLN A 176 -20.35 2.11 2.99
CA GLN A 176 -20.25 2.18 4.46
C GLN A 176 -20.15 0.80 5.12
N ALA A 177 -20.90 -0.19 4.63
CA ALA A 177 -20.80 -1.56 5.14
C ALA A 177 -19.46 -2.23 4.79
N ARG A 178 -18.87 -1.89 3.63
CA ARG A 178 -17.54 -2.36 3.23
C ARG A 178 -16.45 -1.76 4.12
N GLU A 179 -16.59 -0.49 4.50
CA GLU A 179 -15.64 0.22 5.36
C GLU A 179 -15.36 -0.46 6.70
N PHE A 180 -16.30 -1.25 7.24
CA PHE A 180 -16.04 -2.06 8.45
C PHE A 180 -14.85 -3.01 8.28
N TYR A 181 -14.61 -3.52 7.08
CA TYR A 181 -13.50 -4.43 6.79
C TYR A 181 -12.20 -3.73 6.39
N ARG A 182 -12.22 -2.40 6.21
CA ARG A 182 -11.03 -1.62 5.82
C ARG A 182 -9.83 -1.83 6.75
N PRO A 183 -9.97 -1.93 8.09
CA PRO A 183 -8.82 -2.18 8.96
C PRO A 183 -8.06 -3.48 8.63
N ALA A 184 -8.75 -4.53 8.18
CA ALA A 184 -8.12 -5.78 7.76
C ALA A 184 -7.36 -5.61 6.43
N ALA A 185 -7.93 -4.88 5.48
CA ALA A 185 -7.30 -4.56 4.21
C ALA A 185 -6.10 -3.63 4.37
N ALA A 186 -6.20 -2.59 5.20
CA ALA A 186 -5.12 -1.67 5.53
C ALA A 186 -3.94 -2.41 6.17
N ARG A 187 -4.23 -3.31 7.12
CA ARG A 187 -3.20 -4.19 7.70
C ARG A 187 -2.51 -5.04 6.63
N ALA A 188 -3.28 -5.67 5.75
CA ALA A 188 -2.72 -6.51 4.69
C ALA A 188 -1.88 -5.71 3.68
N SER A 189 -2.34 -4.53 3.28
CA SER A 189 -1.59 -3.60 2.43
C SER A 189 -0.25 -3.23 3.08
N LEU A 190 -0.27 -2.80 4.35
CA LEU A 190 0.95 -2.51 5.12
C LEU A 190 1.93 -3.68 5.08
N LEU A 191 1.46 -4.90 5.36
CA LEU A 191 2.31 -6.10 5.36
C LEU A 191 2.92 -6.38 4.00
N TYR A 192 2.16 -6.24 2.90
CA TYR A 192 2.70 -6.41 1.55
C TYR A 192 3.86 -5.44 1.26
N PHE A 193 3.71 -4.16 1.64
CA PHE A 193 4.79 -3.19 1.43
C PHE A 193 6.01 -3.49 2.29
N ILE A 194 5.84 -3.96 3.52
CA ILE A 194 6.97 -4.43 4.35
C ILE A 194 7.69 -5.59 3.64
N LEU A 195 6.96 -6.55 3.06
CA LEU A 195 7.53 -7.66 2.30
C LEU A 195 8.29 -7.16 1.06
N ASN A 196 7.74 -6.19 0.35
CA ASN A 196 8.37 -5.60 -0.84
C ASN A 196 9.69 -4.88 -0.48
N ASP A 197 9.73 -4.21 0.67
CA ASP A 197 10.91 -3.48 1.15
C ASP A 197 12.04 -4.41 1.61
N LEU A 198 11.77 -5.72 1.84
CA LEU A 198 12.81 -6.69 2.22
C LEU A 198 13.89 -6.88 1.15
N ASN A 199 13.59 -6.58 -0.11
CA ASN A 199 14.59 -6.62 -1.19
C ASN A 199 15.79 -5.70 -0.95
N SER A 200 15.61 -4.67 -0.10
CA SER A 200 16.62 -3.69 0.26
C SER A 200 17.60 -4.24 1.29
N ILE A 201 17.18 -5.26 2.06
CA ILE A 201 18.05 -6.01 2.98
C ILE A 201 18.84 -7.04 2.18
N ASN A 202 18.15 -7.84 1.36
CA ASN A 202 18.78 -8.83 0.50
C ASN A 202 18.02 -8.91 -0.83
N PRO A 203 18.68 -8.72 -1.99
CA PRO A 203 18.03 -8.79 -3.31
C PRO A 203 17.29 -10.09 -3.62
N ILE A 204 17.57 -11.19 -2.89
CA ILE A 204 16.89 -12.48 -3.01
C ILE A 204 15.47 -12.43 -2.44
N TYR A 205 15.20 -11.53 -1.49
CA TYR A 205 13.89 -11.39 -0.85
C TYR A 205 12.90 -10.66 -1.77
N GLN A 206 12.36 -11.40 -2.73
CA GLN A 206 11.38 -10.90 -3.69
C GLN A 206 10.05 -11.62 -3.52
N PHE A 207 9.01 -10.85 -3.19
CA PHE A 207 7.66 -11.35 -3.02
C PHE A 207 6.75 -10.72 -4.07
N SER A 208 6.13 -11.55 -4.90
CA SER A 208 5.14 -11.05 -5.86
C SER A 208 3.79 -10.82 -5.18
N LEU A 209 3.04 -9.83 -5.67
CA LEU A 209 1.65 -9.60 -5.23
C LEU A 209 0.79 -10.87 -5.39
N LYS A 210 0.99 -11.63 -6.47
CA LYS A 210 0.28 -12.89 -6.70
C LYS A 210 0.52 -13.92 -5.58
N ALA A 211 1.77 -14.07 -5.13
CA ALA A 211 2.08 -14.98 -4.03
C ALA A 211 1.46 -14.49 -2.71
N PHE A 212 1.53 -13.18 -2.46
CA PHE A 212 0.90 -12.55 -1.31
C PHE A 212 -0.63 -12.76 -1.29
N SER A 213 -1.33 -12.54 -2.41
CA SER A 213 -2.78 -12.75 -2.52
C SER A 213 -3.20 -14.18 -2.17
N VAL A 214 -2.40 -15.19 -2.55
CA VAL A 214 -2.69 -16.59 -2.19
C VAL A 214 -2.57 -16.82 -0.68
N VAL A 215 -1.57 -16.24 -0.02
CA VAL A 215 -1.39 -16.32 1.44
C VAL A 215 -2.53 -15.58 2.14
N PHE A 216 -2.88 -14.40 1.65
CA PHE A 216 -3.96 -13.57 2.15
C PHE A 216 -5.33 -14.28 2.11
N GLN A 217 -5.70 -14.85 0.97
CA GLN A 217 -6.96 -15.60 0.82
C GLN A 217 -7.00 -16.83 1.71
N LYS A 218 -5.88 -17.54 1.86
CA LYS A 218 -5.77 -18.67 2.80
C LYS A 218 -5.87 -18.22 4.26
N ALA A 219 -5.40 -17.02 4.60
CA ALA A 219 -5.52 -16.48 5.95
C ALA A 219 -6.98 -16.13 6.27
N ILE A 220 -7.70 -15.49 5.34
CA ILE A 220 -9.13 -15.16 5.51
C ILE A 220 -9.94 -16.43 5.77
N SER A 221 -9.72 -17.49 4.98
CA SER A 221 -10.45 -18.75 5.13
C SER A 221 -10.10 -19.55 6.39
N ARG A 222 -8.91 -19.34 6.97
CA ARG A 222 -8.47 -19.97 8.21
C ARG A 222 -8.83 -19.18 9.46
N ALA A 223 -9.09 -17.88 9.34
CA ALA A 223 -9.41 -17.03 10.46
C ALA A 223 -10.66 -17.56 11.19
N GLU A 224 -10.65 -17.52 12.53
CA GLU A 224 -11.75 -18.05 13.32
C GLU A 224 -13.04 -17.23 13.11
N PRO A 225 -14.17 -17.89 12.79
CA PRO A 225 -15.44 -17.19 12.62
C PRO A 225 -15.90 -16.58 13.94
N ALA A 226 -16.61 -15.46 13.87
CA ALA A 226 -17.22 -14.81 15.02
C ALA A 226 -18.56 -14.20 14.60
N GLU A 227 -19.54 -14.20 15.52
CA GLU A 227 -20.87 -13.62 15.25
C GLU A 227 -20.82 -12.09 15.19
N GLU A 228 -20.00 -11.47 16.05
CA GLU A 228 -19.82 -10.02 16.06
C GLU A 228 -18.78 -9.61 15.00
N VAL A 229 -19.17 -8.68 14.12
CA VAL A 229 -18.31 -8.15 13.06
C VAL A 229 -17.00 -7.58 13.62
N SER A 230 -17.05 -6.84 14.73
CA SER A 230 -15.86 -6.26 15.37
C SER A 230 -14.85 -7.34 15.79
N GLN A 231 -15.34 -8.45 16.36
CA GLN A 231 -14.49 -9.56 16.77
C GLN A 231 -13.99 -10.35 15.55
N ARG A 232 -14.83 -10.53 14.53
CA ARG A 232 -14.43 -11.16 13.27
C ARG A 232 -13.29 -10.41 12.59
N ILE A 233 -13.35 -9.08 12.56
CA ILE A 233 -12.27 -8.23 12.00
C ILE A 233 -10.96 -8.41 12.76
N LYS A 234 -11.00 -8.49 14.10
CA LYS A 234 -9.80 -8.77 14.91
C LYS A 234 -9.21 -10.13 14.56
N ASN A 235 -10.04 -11.18 14.48
CA ASN A 235 -9.60 -12.52 14.11
C ASN A 235 -8.98 -12.55 12.70
N LEU A 236 -9.56 -11.82 11.75
CA LEU A 236 -9.01 -11.65 10.39
C LEU A 236 -7.64 -10.98 10.44
N ILE A 237 -7.53 -9.83 11.11
CA ILE A 237 -6.28 -9.08 11.25
C ILE A 237 -5.19 -9.98 11.85
N ASP A 238 -5.49 -10.68 12.94
CA ASP A 238 -4.51 -11.54 13.62
C ASP A 238 -4.09 -12.72 12.75
N CYS A 239 -5.03 -13.36 12.05
CA CYS A 239 -4.73 -14.49 11.18
C CYS A 239 -3.94 -14.07 9.94
N ILE A 240 -4.30 -12.95 9.31
CA ILE A 240 -3.57 -12.37 8.16
C ILE A 240 -2.14 -12.03 8.60
N THR A 241 -2.00 -11.29 9.69
CA THR A 241 -0.72 -10.84 10.25
C THR A 241 0.20 -12.03 10.52
N TYR A 242 -0.31 -13.05 11.22
CA TYR A 242 0.48 -14.23 11.53
C TYR A 242 0.78 -15.08 10.29
N SER A 243 -0.19 -15.31 9.40
CA SER A 243 0.02 -16.12 8.19
C SER A 243 1.08 -15.52 7.27
N VAL A 244 1.07 -14.18 7.10
CA VAL A 244 2.10 -13.48 6.33
C VAL A 244 3.46 -13.58 7.03
N PHE A 245 3.51 -13.38 8.36
CA PHE A 245 4.74 -13.56 9.13
C PHE A 245 5.34 -14.96 8.96
N GLN A 246 4.53 -16.01 9.08
CA GLN A 246 5.00 -17.39 8.91
C GLN A 246 5.49 -17.66 7.48
N TYR A 247 4.74 -17.21 6.49
CA TYR A 247 5.09 -17.38 5.08
C TYR A 247 6.42 -16.71 4.75
N THR A 248 6.59 -15.44 5.16
CA THR A 248 7.81 -14.67 4.91
C THR A 248 8.99 -15.25 5.69
N SER A 249 8.82 -15.53 6.99
CA SER A 249 9.91 -16.04 7.84
C SER A 249 10.49 -17.37 7.34
N ARG A 250 9.72 -18.20 6.64
CA ARG A 250 10.22 -19.43 6.00
C ARG A 250 11.18 -19.18 4.85
N GLY A 251 11.05 -18.02 4.18
CA GLY A 251 11.91 -17.61 3.06
C GLY A 251 13.12 -16.77 3.45
N LEU A 252 13.24 -16.37 4.73
CA LEU A 252 14.33 -15.52 5.22
C LEU A 252 15.46 -16.34 5.86
N PHE A 253 16.69 -15.84 5.72
CA PHE A 253 17.81 -16.31 6.53
C PHE A 253 17.59 -16.00 8.01
N GLU A 254 18.13 -16.84 8.88
CA GLU A 254 17.95 -16.73 10.34
C GLU A 254 18.39 -15.36 10.89
N CYS A 255 19.46 -14.77 10.33
CA CYS A 255 19.95 -13.44 10.72
C CYS A 255 18.96 -12.31 10.45
N ASP A 256 18.08 -12.47 9.45
CA ASP A 256 17.18 -11.40 8.99
C ASP A 256 15.77 -11.53 9.58
N LYS A 257 15.43 -12.69 10.17
CA LYS A 257 14.09 -12.94 10.74
C LYS A 257 13.74 -11.94 11.85
N LEU A 258 14.68 -11.66 12.75
CA LEU A 258 14.43 -10.69 13.82
C LEU A 258 14.29 -9.27 13.27
N ILE A 259 15.05 -8.90 12.24
CA ILE A 259 14.95 -7.60 11.58
C ILE A 259 13.55 -7.45 10.97
N PHE A 260 13.08 -8.46 10.23
CA PHE A 260 11.74 -8.49 9.67
C PHE A 260 10.66 -8.42 10.76
N ALA A 261 10.76 -9.24 11.81
CA ALA A 261 9.81 -9.24 12.92
C ALA A 261 9.74 -7.86 13.59
N SER A 262 10.89 -7.24 13.83
CA SER A 262 11.00 -5.89 14.41
C SER A 262 10.34 -4.84 13.54
N GLN A 263 10.67 -4.83 12.24
CA GLN A 263 10.10 -3.91 11.27
C GLN A 263 8.58 -4.06 11.19
N MET A 264 8.10 -5.30 11.14
CA MET A 264 6.68 -5.62 11.15
C MET A 264 5.99 -5.10 12.41
N THR A 265 6.54 -5.35 13.60
CA THR A 265 5.99 -4.86 14.87
C THR A 265 5.97 -3.33 14.91
N PHE A 266 7.06 -2.64 14.57
CA PHE A 266 7.09 -1.18 14.61
C PHE A 266 6.10 -0.55 13.64
N GLN A 267 6.04 -1.02 12.41
CA GLN A 267 5.08 -0.52 11.42
C GLN A 267 3.63 -0.80 11.84
N VAL A 268 3.37 -1.97 12.44
CA VAL A 268 2.05 -2.33 12.95
C VAL A 268 1.58 -1.37 14.05
N LEU A 269 2.48 -1.04 14.99
CA LEU A 269 2.23 -0.17 16.13
C LEU A 269 2.18 1.33 15.76
N LEU A 270 2.93 1.74 14.73
CA LEU A 270 2.79 3.08 14.14
C LEU A 270 1.40 3.26 13.51
N MET A 271 0.93 2.25 12.77
CA MET A 271 -0.40 2.29 12.14
C MET A 271 -1.54 2.28 13.17
N SER A 272 -1.34 1.66 14.35
CA SER A 272 -2.31 1.72 15.46
C SER A 272 -2.12 2.94 16.37
N GLU A 273 -1.20 3.84 16.05
CA GLU A 273 -0.88 5.04 16.85
C GLU A 273 -0.43 4.73 18.30
N GLU A 274 -0.01 3.49 18.58
CA GLU A 274 0.51 3.09 19.90
C GLU A 274 1.95 3.56 20.15
N VAL A 275 2.67 3.88 19.08
CA VAL A 275 4.06 4.35 19.10
C VAL A 275 4.14 5.65 18.33
N SER A 276 4.82 6.65 18.90
CA SER A 276 5.06 7.89 18.16
C SER A 276 6.19 7.73 17.13
N PRO A 277 6.08 8.33 15.93
CA PRO A 277 7.17 8.33 14.95
C PRO A 277 8.47 8.94 15.49
N ALA A 278 8.37 9.96 16.35
CA ALA A 278 9.52 10.64 16.94
C ALA A 278 10.27 9.78 17.97
N GLU A 279 9.55 9.03 18.81
CA GLU A 279 10.19 8.08 19.75
C GLU A 279 10.86 6.93 19.00
N LEU A 280 10.22 6.41 17.93
CA LEU A 280 10.82 5.35 17.12
C LEU A 280 12.05 5.84 16.36
N ASP A 281 12.01 7.04 15.76
CA ASP A 281 13.18 7.63 15.09
C ASP A 281 14.34 7.82 16.08
N PHE A 282 14.03 8.30 17.29
CA PHE A 282 15.02 8.39 18.36
C PHE A 282 15.62 7.02 18.70
N PHE A 283 14.77 5.99 18.87
CA PHE A 283 15.23 4.64 19.13
C PHE A 283 16.17 4.18 18.01
N LEU A 284 15.78 4.31 16.74
CA LEU A 284 16.52 3.79 15.59
C LEU A 284 17.86 4.52 15.37
N ARG A 285 17.84 5.86 15.33
CA ARG A 285 19.03 6.68 15.11
C ARG A 285 19.99 6.67 16.30
N PHE A 286 19.43 6.60 17.51
CA PHE A 286 20.16 6.66 18.78
C PHE A 286 21.17 7.81 18.82
N PRO A 287 20.70 9.06 18.87
CA PRO A 287 21.58 10.22 18.96
C PRO A 287 22.37 10.21 20.27
N ILE A 288 23.63 10.66 20.21
CA ILE A 288 24.57 10.63 21.32
C ILE A 288 25.14 12.03 21.52
N LYS A 289 25.18 12.49 22.78
CA LYS A 289 25.87 13.73 23.13
C LYS A 289 27.39 13.50 23.08
N PRO A 290 28.15 14.18 22.19
CA PRO A 290 29.58 13.97 22.06
C PRO A 290 30.36 14.59 23.23
N HIS A 291 31.61 14.17 23.41
CA HIS A 291 32.58 14.73 24.37
C HIS A 291 32.13 14.75 25.83
N VAL A 292 31.33 13.75 26.25
CA VAL A 292 30.98 13.56 27.66
C VAL A 292 31.83 12.45 28.29
N THR A 293 32.14 12.62 29.57
CA THR A 293 32.81 11.60 30.38
C THR A 293 31.79 10.96 31.30
N SER A 294 31.77 9.62 31.36
CA SER A 294 30.89 8.93 32.28
C SER A 294 31.30 9.21 33.73
N PRO A 295 30.35 9.60 34.60
CA PRO A 295 30.59 9.77 36.03
C PRO A 295 30.60 8.44 36.79
N VAL A 296 30.26 7.33 36.12
CA VAL A 296 30.18 5.98 36.70
C VAL A 296 31.12 5.02 35.98
N ASP A 297 31.64 4.02 36.70
CA ASP A 297 32.65 3.08 36.18
C ASP A 297 32.07 1.99 35.25
N PHE A 298 30.78 1.69 35.38
CA PHE A 298 30.10 0.61 34.65
C PHE A 298 29.49 1.04 33.30
N LEU A 299 29.56 2.32 32.93
CA LEU A 299 29.11 2.81 31.62
C LEU A 299 30.26 3.41 30.83
N SER A 300 30.30 3.13 29.53
CA SER A 300 31.22 3.79 28.62
C SER A 300 30.84 5.26 28.41
N ASN A 301 31.79 6.11 28.01
CA ASN A 301 31.52 7.50 27.61
C ASN A 301 30.48 7.59 26.47
N HIS A 302 30.47 6.61 25.57
CA HIS A 302 29.49 6.51 24.48
C HIS A 302 28.08 6.22 25.00
N SER A 303 27.93 5.19 25.84
CA SER A 303 26.66 4.87 26.51
C SER A 303 26.14 6.04 27.35
N TRP A 304 27.05 6.73 28.05
CA TRP A 304 26.72 7.92 28.82
C TRP A 304 26.22 9.08 27.95
N GLY A 305 26.86 9.31 26.80
CA GLY A 305 26.36 10.28 25.81
C GLY A 305 24.95 9.96 25.31
N GLY A 306 24.60 8.68 25.18
CA GLY A 306 23.24 8.23 24.89
C GLY A 306 22.26 8.53 26.03
N ILE A 307 22.65 8.29 27.28
CA ILE A 307 21.86 8.66 28.48
C ILE A 307 21.64 10.18 28.54
N CYS A 308 22.67 11.00 28.32
CA CYS A 308 22.52 12.45 28.29
C CYS A 308 21.59 12.91 27.16
N SER A 309 21.64 12.24 25.99
CA SER A 309 20.72 12.55 24.91
C SER A 309 19.29 12.14 25.26
N LEU A 310 19.08 11.00 25.91
CA LEU A 310 17.78 10.59 26.44
C LEU A 310 17.26 11.63 27.42
N ALA A 311 18.06 12.04 28.40
CA ALA A 311 17.68 12.98 29.46
C ALA A 311 17.23 14.37 28.95
N SER A 312 17.56 14.71 27.69
CA SER A 312 17.07 15.92 27.02
C SER A 312 15.59 15.88 26.63
N LYS A 313 14.98 14.69 26.59
CA LYS A 313 13.56 14.48 26.33
C LYS A 313 12.77 14.58 27.63
N ASP A 314 11.58 15.17 27.57
CA ASP A 314 10.77 15.44 28.76
C ASP A 314 10.39 14.15 29.50
N GLU A 315 10.20 13.06 28.77
CA GLU A 315 9.90 11.75 29.34
C GLU A 315 11.08 11.19 30.14
N PHE A 316 12.32 11.56 29.84
CA PHE A 316 13.51 11.02 30.53
C PHE A 316 14.23 12.05 31.38
N ARG A 317 13.56 13.16 31.72
CA ARG A 317 14.15 14.22 32.53
C ARG A 317 14.73 13.66 33.83
N ASN A 318 15.97 14.06 34.15
CA ASN A 318 16.75 13.63 35.32
C ASN A 318 17.25 12.16 35.30
N LEU A 319 17.15 11.43 34.18
CA LEU A 319 17.70 10.07 34.08
C LEU A 319 19.21 10.03 34.36
N ASP A 320 19.95 10.98 33.77
CA ASP A 320 21.38 11.19 34.01
C ASP A 320 21.68 11.42 35.49
N ARG A 321 20.96 12.36 36.13
CA ARG A 321 21.13 12.69 37.55
C ARG A 321 20.81 11.52 38.49
N ASP A 322 19.79 10.71 38.17
CA ASP A 322 19.44 9.54 38.97
C ASP A 322 20.51 8.45 38.89
N ILE A 323 21.13 8.26 37.71
CA ILE A 323 22.25 7.33 37.54
C ILE A 323 23.48 7.79 38.32
N GLU A 324 23.78 9.09 38.30
CA GLU A 324 24.87 9.69 39.09
C GLU A 324 24.66 9.58 40.59
N THR A 325 23.43 9.86 41.06
CA THR A 325 23.12 9.92 42.50
C THR A 325 22.98 8.52 43.11
N SER A 326 22.46 7.55 42.35
CA SER A 326 22.16 6.19 42.83
C SER A 326 22.88 5.10 42.01
N PRO A 327 24.22 5.13 41.88
CA PRO A 327 24.95 4.29 40.93
C PRO A 327 24.85 2.80 41.23
N LYS A 328 24.80 2.40 42.52
CA LYS A 328 24.72 0.98 42.94
C LYS A 328 23.53 0.24 42.33
N ARG A 329 22.39 0.93 42.19
CA ARG A 329 21.14 0.35 41.66
C ARG A 329 21.20 0.12 40.16
N TRP A 330 21.76 1.10 39.44
CA TRP A 330 21.95 1.02 37.99
C TRP A 330 23.05 0.03 37.62
N LYS A 331 24.14 0.00 38.39
CA LYS A 331 25.19 -1.01 38.28
C LYS A 331 24.61 -2.43 38.36
N LYS A 332 23.72 -2.68 39.33
CA LYS A 332 23.03 -3.98 39.44
C LYS A 332 22.29 -4.36 38.14
N ILE A 333 21.58 -3.42 37.50
CA ILE A 333 20.86 -3.70 36.24
C ILE A 333 21.83 -3.92 35.08
N VAL A 334 22.89 -3.11 34.99
CA VAL A 334 23.91 -3.24 33.95
C VAL A 334 24.70 -4.54 34.11
N GLU A 335 24.87 -5.07 35.31
CA GLU A 335 25.56 -6.33 35.56
C GLU A 335 24.66 -7.58 35.49
N MET A 336 23.33 -7.42 35.36
CA MET A 336 22.42 -8.56 35.20
C MET A 336 22.64 -9.29 33.87
N GLU A 337 22.35 -10.60 33.87
CA GLU A 337 22.48 -11.42 32.66
C GLU A 337 21.35 -11.16 31.65
N CYS A 338 20.12 -10.94 32.14
CA CYS A 338 18.91 -10.73 31.34
C CYS A 338 18.16 -9.43 31.74
N PRO A 339 18.79 -8.25 31.64
CA PRO A 339 18.19 -6.97 32.06
C PRO A 339 16.89 -6.64 31.32
N GLU A 340 16.69 -7.17 30.11
CA GLU A 340 15.50 -6.97 29.30
C GLU A 340 14.20 -7.55 29.90
N ARG A 341 14.31 -8.53 30.81
CA ARG A 341 13.16 -9.13 31.50
C ARG A 341 12.89 -8.51 32.87
N GLU A 342 13.75 -7.60 33.31
CA GLU A 342 13.72 -7.01 34.64
C GLU A 342 12.99 -5.67 34.65
N LYS A 343 12.39 -5.34 35.79
CA LYS A 343 11.73 -4.05 35.97
C LYS A 343 12.76 -2.98 36.29
N PHE A 344 12.69 -1.86 35.57
CA PHE A 344 13.46 -0.67 35.89
C PHE A 344 13.12 -0.12 37.29
N PRO A 345 14.03 0.65 37.91
CA PRO A 345 13.84 1.09 39.28
C PRO A 345 12.89 2.29 39.40
N GLN A 346 12.27 2.46 40.57
CA GLN A 346 11.46 3.64 40.93
C GLN A 346 10.44 4.05 39.86
N GLU A 347 10.53 5.28 39.33
CA GLU A 347 9.62 5.86 38.34
C GLU A 347 9.86 5.33 36.93
N TRP A 348 11.07 4.80 36.66
CA TRP A 348 11.44 4.25 35.36
C TRP A 348 10.68 2.97 35.01
N LYS A 349 10.08 2.30 35.99
CA LYS A 349 9.19 1.14 35.77
C LYS A 349 7.89 1.50 35.04
N ASN A 350 7.48 2.78 35.07
CA ASN A 350 6.23 3.25 34.48
C ASN A 350 6.42 3.65 33.00
N LYS A 351 7.63 3.51 32.44
CA LYS A 351 7.93 3.83 31.05
C LYS A 351 7.26 2.84 30.09
N THR A 352 6.86 3.35 28.92
CA THR A 352 6.29 2.52 27.87
C THR A 352 7.32 1.47 27.41
N ALA A 353 6.86 0.40 26.77
CA ALA A 353 7.74 -0.65 26.27
C ALA A 353 8.85 -0.11 25.34
N LEU A 354 8.53 0.87 24.49
CA LEU A 354 9.51 1.49 23.58
C LEU A 354 10.50 2.38 24.36
N GLN A 355 10.02 3.14 25.33
CA GLN A 355 10.88 3.95 26.19
C GLN A 355 11.86 3.09 27.00
N ARG A 356 11.40 1.95 27.53
CA ARG A 356 12.26 0.94 28.18
C ARG A 356 13.32 0.41 27.21
N LEU A 357 12.95 0.16 25.96
CA LEU A 357 13.86 -0.28 24.90
C LEU A 357 14.93 0.78 24.58
N CYS A 358 14.56 2.06 24.55
CA CYS A 358 15.51 3.17 24.40
C CYS A 358 16.51 3.24 25.57
N MET A 359 16.05 3.03 26.80
CA MET A 359 16.92 3.00 27.99
C MET A 359 17.90 1.82 27.93
N LEU A 360 17.43 0.62 27.58
CA LEU A 360 18.28 -0.55 27.40
C LEU A 360 19.34 -0.34 26.32
N ARG A 361 19.00 0.34 25.22
CA ARG A 361 19.96 0.65 24.15
C ARG A 361 21.14 1.49 24.63
N ALA A 362 20.94 2.36 25.61
CA ALA A 362 22.02 3.12 26.23
C ALA A 362 22.79 2.32 27.29
N LEU A 363 22.07 1.56 28.13
CA LEU A 363 22.65 0.86 29.28
C LEU A 363 23.37 -0.45 28.91
N ARG A 364 22.77 -1.25 28.02
CA ARG A 364 23.22 -2.59 27.62
C ARG A 364 23.02 -2.82 26.12
N PRO A 365 23.79 -2.12 25.26
CA PRO A 365 23.68 -2.26 23.80
C PRO A 365 23.96 -3.68 23.30
N ASP A 366 24.73 -4.48 24.04
CA ASP A 366 25.02 -5.89 23.77
C ASP A 366 23.80 -6.80 23.86
N ARG A 367 22.75 -6.41 24.61
CA ARG A 367 21.53 -7.20 24.81
C ARG A 367 20.39 -6.81 23.87
N MET A 368 20.62 -5.91 22.90
CA MET A 368 19.54 -5.35 22.08
C MET A 368 18.76 -6.38 21.27
N THR A 369 19.39 -7.45 20.79
CA THR A 369 18.71 -8.55 20.11
C THR A 369 17.64 -9.19 21.02
N TYR A 370 17.98 -9.45 22.28
CA TYR A 370 17.06 -10.02 23.28
C TYR A 370 16.01 -9.02 23.75
N ALA A 371 16.39 -7.75 23.87
CA ALA A 371 15.47 -6.67 24.26
C ALA A 371 14.39 -6.44 23.20
N VAL A 372 14.77 -6.43 21.92
CA VAL A 372 13.82 -6.31 20.80
C VAL A 372 12.95 -7.55 20.69
N ALA A 373 13.51 -8.75 20.87
CA ALA A 373 12.73 -9.98 20.94
C ALA A 373 11.68 -9.94 22.05
N THR A 374 12.06 -9.51 23.27
CA THR A 374 11.14 -9.33 24.40
C THR A 374 10.07 -8.28 24.10
N TYR A 375 10.43 -7.18 23.41
CA TYR A 375 9.48 -6.16 22.98
C TYR A 375 8.43 -6.70 22.00
N ILE A 376 8.87 -7.50 21.02
CA ILE A 376 7.97 -8.17 20.05
C ILE A 376 7.08 -9.17 20.77
N GLU A 377 7.62 -9.95 21.71
CA GLU A 377 6.86 -10.90 22.53
C GLU A 377 5.77 -10.17 23.34
N GLU A 378 6.09 -9.04 23.96
CA GLU A 378 5.13 -8.22 24.73
C GLU A 378 4.01 -7.63 23.85
N LYS A 379 4.35 -7.19 22.63
CA LYS A 379 3.42 -6.45 21.75
C LYS A 379 2.62 -7.31 20.78
N MET A 380 3.23 -8.35 20.23
CA MET A 380 2.63 -9.21 19.21
C MET A 380 2.39 -10.64 19.72
N GLY A 381 3.04 -11.05 20.80
CA GLY A 381 2.99 -12.40 21.38
C GLY A 381 4.20 -13.27 21.02
N SER A 382 4.43 -14.32 21.82
CA SER A 382 5.62 -15.19 21.72
C SER A 382 5.76 -15.90 20.37
N LYS A 383 4.64 -16.18 19.70
CA LYS A 383 4.59 -16.81 18.36
C LYS A 383 5.36 -16.06 17.25
N TYR A 384 5.69 -14.78 17.46
CA TYR A 384 6.47 -13.96 16.52
C TYR A 384 7.98 -13.99 16.77
N VAL A 385 8.42 -14.66 17.84
CA VAL A 385 9.83 -14.70 18.28
C VAL A 385 10.32 -16.14 18.41
N GLU A 386 9.42 -17.08 18.72
CA GLU A 386 9.72 -18.50 18.79
C GLU A 386 10.23 -19.03 17.43
N LYS A 387 11.33 -19.79 17.48
CA LYS A 387 11.84 -20.51 16.32
C LYS A 387 10.82 -21.59 15.95
N GLN A 388 10.22 -21.47 14.77
CA GLN A 388 9.46 -22.59 14.22
C GLN A 388 10.44 -23.72 13.95
N ASP A 389 10.32 -24.80 14.72
CA ASP A 389 10.94 -26.07 14.36
C ASP A 389 10.43 -26.47 12.97
N SER A 390 11.35 -26.52 12.02
CA SER A 390 11.13 -26.95 10.66
C SER A 390 10.89 -28.46 10.62
N ARG A 391 9.74 -28.90 11.15
CA ARG A 391 9.22 -30.27 11.06
C ARG A 391 7.72 -30.24 10.86
N ILE A 392 7.29 -29.96 9.63
CA ILE A 392 6.15 -30.61 8.98
C ILE A 392 6.51 -30.80 7.51
#